data_AF-A0A8S3HYH9-F1
#
_entry.id   AF-A0A8S3HYH9-F1
#
_cell.length_a   1.000
_cell.length_b   1.000
_cell.length_c   1.000
_cell.angle_alpha   90.00
_cell.angle_beta   90.00
_cell.angle_gamma   90.00
#
_symmetry.space_group_name_H-M   'P 1'
#
loop_
_entity.id
_entity.type
_entity.pdbx_description
1 polymer ?
#
loop_
_entity_poly.entity_id
_entity_poly.type
_entity_poly.pdbx_seq_one_letter_code
_entity_poly.pdbx_strand_id
1 'polypeptide(L)'
;DMSGFWSFLYGRKVTISETASLCGRVFDSDDGGMAFFDSVLTNLLQFDEFNERQQKIFPNDVNHIIQCTITDLTNKNHRDRSIKRLDAYLYIYSRVQEYNKWTNIDYKLLQEMKQNMFQLLVIEFASTKGRQPNLLVEDKDQLLLMNIPQHLSSIVAIDKLNAHKFFALSKLSMQAVQFINDNYYRFQWIDILSNVKTIGITLKQFIDVYLNYQEAFKEFPFDTSVLIHLIQRMHPAKEAKDSPFKLFLQLNKSLKLDTMLFLERFQSIFTSRVKYNWYRMEDIAELFTCFKSDDQLCGQYFAQYSSNASTDDVWNMFLHLYKIGAIIS
;
A
#
# COMPACT_ATOMS: atom_id res chain seq x y z
N ASP A 1 28.46 7.02 -26.56
CA ASP A 1 29.05 8.31 -26.16
C ASP A 1 27.97 9.17 -25.53
N MET A 2 27.82 9.08 -24.20
CA MET A 2 26.77 9.80 -23.46
C MET A 2 27.06 11.30 -23.36
N SER A 3 28.32 11.72 -23.52
CA SER A 3 28.75 13.12 -23.38
C SER A 3 28.02 14.07 -24.33
N GLY A 4 27.72 13.62 -25.56
CA GLY A 4 26.97 14.37 -26.56
C GLY A 4 25.49 14.57 -26.24
N PHE A 5 24.86 13.60 -25.55
CA PHE A 5 23.47 13.68 -25.14
C PHE A 5 23.26 14.75 -24.04
N TRP A 6 24.21 14.86 -23.11
CA TRP A 6 24.19 15.86 -22.03
C TRP A 6 24.35 17.29 -22.53
N SER A 7 25.21 17.52 -23.52
CA SER A 7 25.36 18.83 -24.15
C SER A 7 24.11 19.28 -24.91
N PHE A 8 23.34 18.32 -25.44
CA PHE A 8 22.13 18.60 -26.22
C PHE A 8 20.94 19.00 -25.34
N LEU A 9 20.77 18.38 -24.16
CA LEU A 9 19.62 18.66 -23.28
C LEU A 9 19.72 19.98 -22.49
N TYR A 10 20.92 20.48 -22.20
CA TYR A 10 21.10 21.57 -21.21
C TYR A 10 21.73 22.86 -21.74
N GLY A 11 22.13 22.94 -23.03
CA GLY A 11 22.63 24.19 -23.64
C GLY A 11 23.90 24.80 -23.00
N ARG A 12 24.49 24.14 -21.99
CA ARG A 12 25.77 24.44 -21.34
C ARG A 12 26.45 23.12 -21.00
N LYS A 13 27.78 23.04 -21.07
CA LYS A 13 28.56 21.89 -20.57
C LYS A 13 28.34 21.76 -19.07
N VAL A 14 27.41 20.91 -18.67
CA VAL A 14 27.26 20.49 -17.27
C VAL A 14 28.46 19.62 -16.92
N THR A 15 29.25 20.04 -15.93
CA THR A 15 30.36 19.24 -15.44
C THR A 15 29.81 18.18 -14.50
N ILE A 16 30.17 16.92 -14.73
CA ILE A 16 29.79 15.74 -13.95
C ILE A 16 31.09 15.14 -13.40
N SER A 17 31.10 14.72 -12.14
CA SER A 17 32.26 14.07 -11.53
C SER A 17 32.49 12.65 -12.08
N GLU A 18 33.70 12.13 -11.88
CA GLU A 18 34.03 10.75 -12.24
C GLU A 18 33.22 9.74 -11.42
N THR A 19 32.97 10.01 -10.14
CA THR A 19 32.16 9.13 -9.27
C THR A 19 30.70 9.10 -9.69
N ALA A 20 30.10 10.24 -10.07
CA ALA A 20 28.76 10.26 -10.65
C ALA A 20 28.70 9.51 -12.00
N SER A 21 29.75 9.63 -12.82
CA SER A 21 29.87 8.90 -14.08
C SER A 21 30.01 7.38 -13.87
N LEU A 22 30.64 6.95 -12.77
CA LEU A 22 30.70 5.54 -12.37
C LEU A 22 29.31 5.03 -11.95
N CYS A 23 28.56 5.80 -11.15
CA CYS A 23 27.16 5.50 -10.85
C CYS A 23 26.30 5.36 -12.10
N GLY A 24 26.52 6.18 -13.14
CA GLY A 24 25.80 6.06 -14.41
C GLY A 24 26.18 4.82 -15.23
N ARG A 25 27.43 4.35 -15.15
CA ARG A 25 27.92 3.19 -15.91
C ARG A 25 27.40 1.85 -15.40
N VAL A 26 26.91 1.75 -14.16
CA VAL A 26 26.34 0.50 -13.64
C VAL A 26 25.17 0.01 -14.49
N PHE A 27 24.41 0.92 -15.12
CA PHE A 27 23.27 0.61 -15.98
C PHE A 27 23.66 0.00 -17.33
N ASP A 28 24.93 0.13 -17.74
CA ASP A 28 25.47 -0.47 -18.98
C ASP A 28 25.69 -1.98 -18.84
N SER A 29 25.75 -2.50 -17.60
CA SER A 29 25.84 -3.94 -17.35
C SER A 29 24.55 -4.66 -17.78
N ASP A 30 24.64 -5.97 -17.98
CA ASP A 30 23.48 -6.85 -18.16
C ASP A 30 23.00 -7.48 -16.84
N ASP A 31 23.64 -7.12 -15.73
CA ASP A 31 23.37 -7.69 -14.42
C ASP A 31 21.97 -7.32 -13.92
N GLY A 32 21.39 -8.20 -13.11
CA GLY A 32 20.15 -7.99 -12.37
C GLY A 32 20.22 -8.67 -11.00
N GLY A 33 19.24 -8.41 -10.15
CA GLY A 33 19.22 -8.92 -8.78
C GLY A 33 20.39 -8.40 -7.95
N MET A 34 20.91 -9.26 -7.07
CA MET A 34 21.94 -8.88 -6.08
C MET A 34 23.20 -8.31 -6.70
N ALA A 35 23.71 -8.89 -7.79
CA ALA A 35 24.93 -8.40 -8.43
C ALA A 35 24.80 -6.94 -8.90
N PHE A 36 23.63 -6.58 -9.45
CA PHE A 36 23.36 -5.20 -9.83
C PHE A 36 23.19 -4.30 -8.60
N PHE A 37 22.48 -4.77 -7.58
CA PHE A 37 22.28 -4.03 -6.33
C PHE A 37 23.62 -3.70 -5.65
N ASP A 38 24.50 -4.69 -5.48
CA ASP A 38 25.81 -4.52 -4.84
C ASP A 38 26.70 -3.54 -5.61
N SER A 39 26.64 -3.57 -6.95
CA SER A 39 27.33 -2.62 -7.81
C SER A 39 26.82 -1.19 -7.59
N VAL A 40 25.50 -0.99 -7.59
CA VAL A 40 24.88 0.31 -7.30
C VAL A 40 25.24 0.81 -5.90
N LEU A 41 25.14 -0.05 -4.89
CA LEU A 41 25.50 0.25 -3.51
C LEU A 41 26.95 0.71 -3.40
N THR A 42 27.89 -0.07 -3.95
CA THR A 42 29.32 0.25 -3.91
C THR A 42 29.62 1.60 -4.56
N ASN A 43 29.06 1.87 -5.74
CA ASN A 43 29.31 3.12 -6.46
C ASN A 43 28.68 4.33 -5.75
N LEU A 44 27.49 4.18 -5.14
CA LEU A 44 26.87 5.26 -4.38
C LEU A 44 27.60 5.56 -3.06
N LEU A 45 28.14 4.55 -2.38
CA LEU A 45 29.01 4.76 -1.20
C LEU A 45 30.28 5.54 -1.56
N GLN A 46 30.94 5.20 -2.67
CA GLN A 46 32.11 5.95 -3.16
C GLN A 46 31.74 7.39 -3.56
N PHE A 47 30.56 7.58 -4.15
CA PHE A 47 30.02 8.90 -4.47
C PHE A 47 29.78 9.72 -3.20
N ASP A 48 29.23 9.13 -2.14
CA ASP A 48 29.02 9.79 -0.84
C ASP A 48 30.34 10.27 -0.23
N GLU A 49 31.34 9.37 -0.13
CA GLU A 49 32.67 9.69 0.42
C GLU A 49 33.38 10.83 -0.33
N PHE A 50 33.20 10.89 -1.65
CA PHE A 50 33.76 11.95 -2.48
C PHE A 50 33.08 13.31 -2.22
N ASN A 51 31.76 13.33 -2.08
CA ASN A 51 30.99 14.57 -1.99
C ASN A 51 30.94 15.19 -0.59
N GLU A 52 31.23 14.42 0.46
CA GLU A 52 31.57 15.00 1.78
C GLU A 52 32.71 16.04 1.66
N ARG A 53 33.54 15.93 0.62
CA ARG A 53 34.72 16.78 0.39
C ARG A 53 34.50 17.89 -0.67
N GLN A 54 33.42 17.86 -1.47
CA GLN A 54 33.20 18.80 -2.59
C GLN A 54 31.72 19.13 -2.87
N GLN A 55 31.24 20.30 -2.42
CA GLN A 55 29.80 20.65 -2.48
C GLN A 55 29.30 21.29 -3.79
N LYS A 56 30.17 21.80 -4.68
CA LYS A 56 29.74 22.69 -5.79
C LYS A 56 29.15 21.97 -7.01
N ILE A 57 29.59 20.74 -7.32
CA ILE A 57 29.16 19.98 -8.51
C ILE A 57 28.03 18.99 -8.17
N PHE A 58 27.85 18.71 -6.87
CA PHE A 58 26.91 17.74 -6.32
C PHE A 58 25.48 17.78 -6.91
N PRO A 59 24.83 18.94 -7.12
CA PRO A 59 23.47 18.95 -7.70
C PRO A 59 23.43 18.40 -9.13
N ASN A 60 24.45 18.68 -9.94
CA ASN A 60 24.54 18.19 -11.32
C ASN A 60 24.79 16.68 -11.36
N ASP A 61 25.64 16.20 -10.45
CA ASP A 61 25.94 14.77 -10.30
C ASP A 61 24.70 13.97 -9.91
N VAL A 62 23.92 14.47 -8.94
CA VAL A 62 22.68 13.79 -8.54
C VAL A 62 21.66 13.82 -9.70
N ASN A 63 21.52 14.95 -10.40
CA ASN A 63 20.66 15.01 -11.59
C ASN A 63 21.10 14.02 -12.68
N HIS A 64 22.41 13.80 -12.84
CA HIS A 64 22.95 12.80 -13.76
C HIS A 64 22.53 11.37 -13.36
N ILE A 65 22.70 11.00 -12.08
CA ILE A 65 22.30 9.68 -11.55
C ILE A 65 20.80 9.44 -11.76
N ILE A 66 19.95 10.45 -11.49
CA ILE A 66 18.51 10.34 -11.69
C ILE A 66 18.17 10.09 -13.17
N GLN A 67 18.80 10.81 -14.09
CA GLN A 67 18.58 10.67 -15.53
C GLN A 67 19.04 9.33 -16.10
N CYS A 68 20.18 8.81 -15.65
CA CYS A 68 20.60 7.45 -15.99
C CYS A 68 19.58 6.43 -15.51
N THR A 69 19.06 6.59 -14.30
CA THR A 69 18.03 5.72 -13.74
C THR A 69 16.72 5.79 -14.53
N ILE A 70 16.24 6.98 -14.88
CA ILE A 70 15.05 7.18 -15.72
C ILE A 70 15.25 6.51 -17.09
N THR A 71 16.43 6.67 -17.68
CA THR A 71 16.75 6.09 -18.99
C THR A 71 16.67 4.57 -18.96
N ASP A 72 17.22 3.91 -17.93
CA ASP A 72 17.12 2.45 -17.78
C ASP A 72 15.68 1.99 -17.45
N LEU A 73 14.95 2.74 -16.61
CA LEU A 73 13.55 2.46 -16.26
C LEU A 73 12.59 2.54 -17.46
N THR A 74 12.82 3.49 -18.37
CA THR A 74 11.93 3.77 -19.51
C THR A 74 12.30 2.98 -20.77
N ASN A 75 13.45 2.30 -20.75
CA ASN A 75 13.89 1.51 -21.90
C ASN A 75 13.04 0.24 -22.06
N LYS A 76 12.14 0.28 -23.05
CA LYS A 76 11.19 -0.80 -23.34
C LYS A 76 11.86 -2.14 -23.67
N ASN A 77 13.09 -2.11 -24.18
CA ASN A 77 13.82 -3.33 -24.55
C ASN A 77 14.37 -4.09 -23.33
N HIS A 78 14.30 -3.50 -22.14
CA HIS A 78 14.89 -4.04 -20.92
C HIS A 78 13.89 -4.25 -19.80
N ARG A 79 12.58 -4.30 -20.08
CA ARG A 79 11.57 -4.38 -19.03
C ARG A 79 11.79 -5.53 -18.04
N ASP A 80 12.09 -6.74 -18.53
CA ASP A 80 12.37 -7.90 -17.68
C ASP A 80 13.62 -7.70 -16.82
N ARG A 81 14.61 -6.98 -17.36
CA ARG A 81 15.83 -6.59 -16.65
C ARG A 81 15.53 -5.53 -15.60
N SER A 82 14.73 -4.51 -15.92
CA SER A 82 14.32 -3.46 -14.98
C SER A 82 13.56 -4.04 -13.78
N ILE A 83 12.70 -5.04 -13.98
CA ILE A 83 12.01 -5.73 -12.86
C ILE A 83 13.02 -6.36 -11.90
N LYS A 84 14.06 -7.01 -12.42
CA LYS A 84 15.14 -7.61 -11.61
C LYS A 84 16.03 -6.57 -10.92
N ARG A 85 15.93 -5.29 -11.29
CA ARG A 85 16.72 -4.18 -10.73
C ARG A 85 15.91 -3.32 -9.75
N LEU A 86 14.68 -3.71 -9.42
CA LEU A 86 13.77 -2.91 -8.60
C LEU A 86 14.38 -2.49 -7.26
N ASP A 87 15.02 -3.42 -6.55
CA ASP A 87 15.64 -3.16 -5.24
C ASP A 87 16.69 -2.04 -5.34
N ALA A 88 17.49 -2.05 -6.40
CA ALA A 88 18.48 -1.01 -6.66
C ALA A 88 17.81 0.33 -6.98
N TYR A 89 16.71 0.35 -7.74
CA TYR A 89 15.96 1.59 -7.98
C TYR A 89 15.35 2.17 -6.71
N LEU A 90 14.83 1.33 -5.81
CA LEU A 90 14.33 1.73 -4.49
C LEU A 90 15.46 2.33 -3.65
N TYR A 91 16.63 1.68 -3.63
CA TYR A 91 17.82 2.21 -2.96
C TYR A 91 18.28 3.56 -3.54
N ILE A 92 18.43 3.68 -4.86
CA ILE A 92 18.80 4.94 -5.51
C ILE A 92 17.79 6.03 -5.16
N TYR A 93 16.49 5.72 -5.22
CA TYR A 93 15.45 6.69 -4.89
C TYR A 93 15.54 7.15 -3.44
N SER A 94 15.75 6.23 -2.48
CA SER A 94 15.99 6.53 -1.07
C SER A 94 17.19 7.48 -0.89
N ARG A 95 18.34 7.18 -1.51
CA ARG A 95 19.54 8.02 -1.47
C ARG A 95 19.30 9.42 -2.05
N VAL A 96 18.66 9.50 -3.22
CA VAL A 96 18.34 10.79 -3.85
C VAL A 96 17.40 11.64 -2.98
N GLN A 97 16.42 11.01 -2.30
CA GLN A 97 15.56 11.72 -1.35
C GLN A 97 16.35 12.28 -0.17
N GLU A 98 17.38 11.58 0.30
CA GLU A 98 18.30 12.11 1.30
C GLU A 98 19.09 13.29 0.77
N TYR A 99 19.69 13.18 -0.42
CA TYR A 99 20.43 14.28 -1.04
C TYR A 99 19.57 15.54 -1.17
N ASN A 100 18.30 15.39 -1.56
CA ASN A 100 17.36 16.51 -1.71
C ASN A 100 17.07 17.27 -0.42
N LYS A 101 17.39 16.73 0.77
CA LYS A 101 17.32 17.49 2.03
C LYS A 101 18.44 18.52 2.16
N TRP A 102 19.55 18.33 1.44
CA TRP A 102 20.78 19.12 1.56
C TRP A 102 21.10 19.92 0.29
N THR A 103 20.40 19.66 -0.81
CA THR A 103 20.61 20.31 -2.12
C THR A 103 19.31 20.55 -2.88
N ASN A 104 19.30 21.57 -3.74
CA ASN A 104 18.19 21.89 -4.64
C ASN A 104 18.29 21.04 -5.93
N ILE A 105 17.96 19.75 -5.82
CA ILE A 105 17.85 18.85 -6.98
C ILE A 105 16.64 19.28 -7.83
N ASP A 106 16.67 18.97 -9.12
CA ASP A 106 15.53 19.23 -10.00
C ASP A 106 14.31 18.39 -9.54
N TYR A 107 13.35 19.07 -8.93
CA TYR A 107 12.14 18.45 -8.41
C TYR A 107 11.33 17.74 -9.50
N LYS A 108 11.30 18.26 -10.74
CA LYS A 108 10.56 17.61 -11.83
C LYS A 108 11.20 16.27 -12.17
N LEU A 109 12.53 16.25 -12.25
CA LEU A 109 13.30 15.05 -12.54
C LEU A 109 13.13 13.99 -11.44
N LEU A 110 13.14 14.42 -10.17
CA LEU A 110 12.86 13.52 -9.04
C LEU A 110 11.44 12.93 -9.09
N GLN A 111 10.43 13.73 -9.45
CA GLN A 111 9.07 13.24 -9.62
C GLN A 111 8.95 12.27 -10.81
N GLU A 112 9.65 12.53 -11.91
CA GLU A 112 9.68 11.64 -13.07
C GLU A 112 10.29 10.28 -12.74
N MET A 113 11.43 10.25 -12.05
CA MET A 113 12.03 8.99 -11.56
C MET A 113 11.05 8.22 -10.67
N LYS A 114 10.45 8.90 -9.70
CA LYS A 114 9.44 8.32 -8.81
C LYS A 114 8.26 7.72 -9.58
N GLN A 115 7.75 8.44 -10.58
CA GLN A 115 6.62 8.00 -11.40
C GLN A 115 6.97 6.76 -12.23
N ASN A 116 8.12 6.78 -12.91
CA ASN A 116 8.57 5.65 -13.72
C ASN A 116 8.82 4.39 -12.89
N MET A 117 9.46 4.53 -11.72
CA MET A 117 9.69 3.42 -10.79
C MET A 117 8.38 2.81 -10.31
N PHE A 118 7.41 3.65 -9.90
CA PHE A 118 6.11 3.14 -9.46
C PHE A 118 5.25 2.58 -10.61
N GLN A 119 5.40 3.12 -11.82
CA GLN A 119 4.75 2.55 -12.99
C GLN A 119 5.27 1.14 -13.27
N LEU A 120 6.58 0.93 -13.23
CA LEU A 120 7.18 -0.40 -13.36
C LEU A 120 6.62 -1.37 -12.31
N LEU A 121 6.63 -0.95 -11.04
CA LEU A 121 6.09 -1.71 -9.91
C LEU A 121 4.62 -2.08 -10.12
N VAL A 122 3.77 -1.11 -10.45
CA VAL A 122 2.33 -1.30 -10.62
C VAL A 122 2.00 -2.21 -11.79
N ILE A 123 2.67 -2.02 -12.93
CA ILE A 123 2.43 -2.83 -14.12
C ILE A 123 2.77 -4.29 -13.80
N GLU A 124 3.91 -4.55 -13.17
CA GLU A 124 4.34 -5.92 -12.85
C GLU A 124 3.51 -6.57 -11.76
N PHE A 125 3.13 -5.80 -10.74
CA PHE A 125 2.21 -6.25 -9.71
C PHE A 125 0.84 -6.61 -10.26
N ALA A 126 0.29 -5.78 -11.14
CA ALA A 126 -1.01 -6.02 -11.75
C ALA A 126 -0.99 -7.21 -12.72
N SER A 127 0.02 -7.31 -13.59
CA SER A 127 0.12 -8.39 -14.59
C SER A 127 0.24 -9.77 -13.96
N THR A 128 0.88 -9.86 -12.79
CA THR A 128 1.14 -11.12 -12.09
C THR A 128 0.16 -11.43 -10.97
N LYS A 129 -0.92 -10.64 -10.85
CA LYS A 129 -1.89 -10.72 -9.73
C LYS A 129 -1.17 -10.71 -8.37
N GLY A 130 -0.19 -9.83 -8.24
CA GLY A 130 0.57 -9.56 -7.04
C GLY A 130 1.72 -10.54 -6.74
N ARG A 131 1.94 -11.58 -7.57
CA ARG A 131 3.04 -12.53 -7.35
C ARG A 131 4.41 -11.88 -7.48
N GLN A 132 4.54 -10.90 -8.36
CA GLN A 132 5.74 -10.09 -8.56
C GLN A 132 5.43 -8.60 -8.37
N PRO A 133 6.44 -7.72 -8.25
CA PRO A 133 7.83 -8.06 -7.92
C PRO A 133 7.95 -8.51 -6.45
N ASN A 134 9.02 -9.22 -6.14
CA ASN A 134 9.48 -9.51 -4.78
C ASN A 134 10.86 -8.88 -4.60
N LEU A 135 11.19 -8.51 -3.36
CA LEU A 135 12.56 -8.17 -2.99
C LEU A 135 13.45 -9.39 -3.21
N LEU A 136 14.61 -9.14 -3.81
CA LEU A 136 15.69 -10.08 -4.03
C LEU A 136 16.77 -9.93 -2.94
N VAL A 137 16.89 -8.73 -2.36
CA VAL A 137 17.70 -8.45 -1.18
C VAL A 137 16.97 -8.98 0.07
N GLU A 138 17.67 -9.84 0.81
CA GLU A 138 17.21 -10.39 2.10
C GLU A 138 18.06 -9.89 3.28
N ASP A 139 19.19 -9.23 3.00
CA ASP A 139 20.07 -8.68 4.03
C ASP A 139 19.40 -7.50 4.75
N LYS A 140 19.32 -7.59 6.08
CA LYS A 140 18.65 -6.62 6.93
C LYS A 140 19.20 -5.20 6.77
N ASP A 141 20.52 -5.05 6.75
CA ASP A 141 21.15 -3.73 6.70
C ASP A 141 20.89 -3.08 5.33
N GLN A 142 21.00 -3.85 4.25
CA GLN A 142 20.66 -3.39 2.91
C GLN A 142 19.16 -3.05 2.75
N LEU A 143 18.25 -3.83 3.34
CA LEU A 143 16.81 -3.54 3.35
C LEU A 143 16.49 -2.22 4.08
N LEU A 144 17.18 -1.94 5.18
CA LEU A 144 17.04 -0.67 5.91
C LEU A 144 17.46 0.53 5.05
N LEU A 145 18.47 0.39 4.20
CA LEU A 145 18.92 1.45 3.29
C LEU A 145 17.88 1.79 2.20
N MET A 146 17.11 0.79 1.74
CA MET A 146 16.04 1.02 0.76
C MET A 146 14.85 1.79 1.32
N ASN A 147 14.65 1.76 2.65
CA ASN A 147 13.61 2.52 3.35
C ASN A 147 12.20 2.39 2.75
N ILE A 148 11.84 1.17 2.34
CA ILE A 148 10.58 0.86 1.66
C ILE A 148 9.34 1.31 2.47
N PRO A 149 9.29 1.17 3.80
CA PRO A 149 8.16 1.69 4.59
C PRO A 149 7.92 3.20 4.41
N GLN A 150 8.98 4.00 4.27
CA GLN A 150 8.85 5.44 4.01
C GLN A 150 8.23 5.73 2.65
N HIS A 151 8.53 4.91 1.63
CA HIS A 151 7.87 5.01 0.32
C HIS A 151 6.38 4.70 0.40
N LEU A 152 5.99 3.71 1.21
CA LEU A 152 4.58 3.41 1.50
C LEU A 152 3.89 4.59 2.20
N SER A 153 4.53 5.17 3.22
CA SER A 153 4.01 6.36 3.93
C SER A 153 3.83 7.58 3.03
N SER A 154 4.47 7.62 1.85
CA SER A 154 4.26 8.68 0.86
C SER A 154 2.88 8.59 0.16
N ILE A 155 2.17 7.46 0.28
CA ILE A 155 0.80 7.29 -0.20
C ILE A 155 -0.16 7.83 0.86
N VAL A 156 -0.46 9.11 0.76
CA VAL A 156 -1.39 9.78 1.67
C VAL A 156 -2.87 9.52 1.34
N ALA A 157 -3.16 9.09 0.11
CA ALA A 157 -4.51 8.82 -0.35
C ALA A 157 -4.62 7.51 -1.15
N ILE A 158 -5.68 6.74 -0.90
CA ILE A 158 -6.04 5.56 -1.68
C ILE A 158 -7.27 5.91 -2.53
N ASP A 159 -7.03 6.08 -3.84
CA ASP A 159 -8.05 6.30 -4.87
C ASP A 159 -7.90 5.24 -5.98
N LYS A 160 -8.72 5.31 -7.04
CA LYS A 160 -8.65 4.35 -8.15
C LYS A 160 -7.30 4.33 -8.88
N LEU A 161 -6.57 5.44 -8.89
CA LEU A 161 -5.27 5.55 -9.56
C LEU A 161 -4.15 4.96 -8.69
N ASN A 162 -4.26 5.13 -7.37
CA ASN A 162 -3.20 4.79 -6.43
C ASN A 162 -3.41 3.43 -5.73
N ALA A 163 -4.58 2.79 -5.84
CA ALA A 163 -4.87 1.54 -5.15
C ALA A 163 -3.84 0.43 -5.45
N HIS A 164 -3.56 0.16 -6.73
CA HIS A 164 -2.59 -0.87 -7.12
C HIS A 164 -1.18 -0.59 -6.59
N LYS A 165 -0.76 0.68 -6.65
CA LYS A 165 0.50 1.14 -6.09
C LYS A 165 0.56 0.93 -4.58
N PHE A 166 -0.52 1.22 -3.87
CA PHE A 166 -0.65 0.99 -2.43
C PHE A 166 -0.48 -0.49 -2.08
N PHE A 167 -1.17 -1.39 -2.77
CA PHE A 167 -1.03 -2.84 -2.53
C PHE A 167 0.38 -3.34 -2.87
N ALA A 168 0.96 -2.89 -3.98
CA ALA A 168 2.31 -3.29 -4.36
C ALA A 168 3.36 -2.85 -3.31
N LEU A 169 3.30 -1.61 -2.84
CA LEU A 169 4.19 -1.12 -1.78
C LEU A 169 3.92 -1.76 -0.42
N SER A 170 2.66 -2.08 -0.11
CA SER A 170 2.31 -2.81 1.12
C SER A 170 2.96 -4.19 1.13
N LYS A 171 2.88 -4.92 0.01
CA LYS A 171 3.53 -6.23 -0.15
C LYS A 171 5.04 -6.13 0.07
N LEU A 172 5.72 -5.22 -0.63
CA LEU A 172 7.18 -5.06 -0.49
C LEU A 172 7.57 -4.62 0.93
N SER A 173 6.77 -3.76 1.58
CA SER A 173 7.03 -3.34 2.96
C SER A 173 6.88 -4.50 3.94
N MET A 174 5.84 -5.32 3.79
CA MET A 174 5.65 -6.52 4.62
C MET A 174 6.78 -7.53 4.44
N GLN A 175 7.20 -7.76 3.18
CA GLN A 175 8.35 -8.61 2.88
C GLN A 175 9.64 -8.07 3.51
N ALA A 176 9.94 -6.77 3.37
CA ALA A 176 11.12 -6.17 3.97
C ALA A 176 11.14 -6.32 5.50
N VAL A 177 10.00 -6.07 6.17
CA VAL A 177 9.92 -6.16 7.63
C VAL A 177 10.09 -7.61 8.12
N GLN A 178 9.66 -8.61 7.34
CA GLN A 178 9.86 -10.01 7.67
C GLN A 178 11.34 -10.39 7.81
N PHE A 179 12.22 -9.77 7.02
CA PHE A 179 13.67 -9.98 7.11
C PHE A 179 14.34 -9.06 8.13
N ILE A 180 13.81 -7.85 8.39
CA ILE A 180 14.39 -6.90 9.35
C ILE A 180 14.12 -7.30 10.82
N ASN A 181 12.92 -7.81 11.10
CA ASN A 181 12.50 -8.19 12.45
C ASN A 181 12.66 -9.70 12.65
N ASP A 182 13.70 -10.10 13.39
CA ASP A 182 14.02 -11.50 13.77
C ASP A 182 13.01 -12.13 14.75
N ASN A 183 11.73 -12.16 14.38
CA ASN A 183 10.58 -12.61 15.15
C ASN A 183 9.99 -11.52 16.09
N TYR A 184 8.65 -11.51 16.16
CA TYR A 184 7.76 -10.79 17.10
C TYR A 184 7.02 -9.53 16.61
N TYR A 185 7.63 -8.58 15.89
CA TYR A 185 6.89 -7.41 15.41
C TYR A 185 6.41 -7.60 13.97
N ARG A 186 5.21 -8.18 13.82
CA ARG A 186 4.52 -8.26 12.52
C ARG A 186 4.04 -6.87 12.15
N PHE A 187 4.56 -6.31 11.07
CA PHE A 187 3.98 -5.12 10.43
C PHE A 187 2.55 -5.47 9.98
N GLN A 188 1.53 -4.91 10.64
CA GLN A 188 0.14 -5.27 10.39
C GLN A 188 -0.52 -4.32 9.41
N TRP A 189 -1.58 -4.79 8.75
CA TRP A 189 -2.43 -3.95 7.90
C TRP A 189 -2.96 -2.70 8.60
N ILE A 190 -3.25 -2.78 9.90
CA ILE A 190 -3.72 -1.62 10.67
C ILE A 190 -2.63 -0.53 10.73
N ASP A 191 -1.37 -0.90 10.92
CA ASP A 191 -0.23 0.04 10.94
C ASP A 191 -0.03 0.71 9.57
N ILE A 192 -0.20 -0.06 8.51
CA ILE A 192 -0.15 0.47 7.14
C ILE A 192 -1.29 1.46 6.91
N LEU A 193 -2.50 1.06 7.25
CA LEU A 193 -3.70 1.84 7.01
C LEU A 193 -3.71 3.11 7.87
N SER A 194 -3.20 3.10 9.10
CA SER A 194 -3.17 4.28 9.96
C SER A 194 -2.38 5.45 9.36
N ASN A 195 -1.41 5.18 8.50
CA ASN A 195 -0.62 6.20 7.80
C ASN A 195 -1.34 6.83 6.60
N VAL A 196 -2.38 6.19 6.09
CA VAL A 196 -3.18 6.70 4.97
C VAL A 196 -4.13 7.77 5.52
N LYS A 197 -4.10 9.00 4.97
CA LYS A 197 -4.97 10.09 5.43
C LYS A 197 -6.38 9.99 4.86
N THR A 198 -6.50 9.67 3.57
CA THR A 198 -7.77 9.69 2.85
C THR A 198 -7.98 8.40 2.06
N ILE A 199 -9.16 7.80 2.15
CA ILE A 199 -9.54 6.67 1.31
C ILE A 199 -10.72 7.14 0.44
N GLY A 200 -10.42 7.45 -0.82
CA GLY A 200 -11.35 8.01 -1.81
C GLY A 200 -12.03 6.96 -2.71
N ILE A 201 -11.92 5.68 -2.36
CA ILE A 201 -12.67 4.58 -2.96
C ILE A 201 -13.72 4.05 -1.98
N THR A 202 -14.72 3.33 -2.47
CA THR A 202 -15.69 2.65 -1.58
C THR A 202 -15.04 1.44 -0.89
N LEU A 203 -15.63 1.00 0.23
CA LEU A 203 -15.12 -0.19 0.92
C LEU A 203 -15.13 -1.42 0.01
N LYS A 204 -16.20 -1.59 -0.77
CA LYS A 204 -16.30 -2.63 -1.79
C LYS A 204 -15.17 -2.55 -2.82
N GLN A 205 -14.86 -1.37 -3.35
CA GLN A 205 -13.76 -1.20 -4.30
C GLN A 205 -12.40 -1.56 -3.69
N PHE A 206 -12.12 -1.12 -2.45
CA PHE A 206 -10.88 -1.49 -1.76
C PHE A 206 -10.74 -3.02 -1.67
N ILE A 207 -11.82 -3.65 -1.24
CA ILE A 207 -11.91 -5.08 -1.05
C ILE A 207 -11.79 -5.86 -2.36
N ASP A 208 -12.44 -5.43 -3.43
CA ASP A 208 -12.35 -6.06 -4.75
C ASP A 208 -10.89 -6.05 -5.25
N VAL A 209 -10.18 -4.95 -5.02
CA VAL A 209 -8.74 -4.85 -5.33
C VAL A 209 -7.93 -5.81 -4.46
N TYR A 210 -8.20 -5.87 -3.15
CA TYR A 210 -7.53 -6.82 -2.25
C TYR A 210 -7.75 -8.27 -2.69
N LEU A 211 -8.98 -8.67 -2.99
CA LEU A 211 -9.32 -10.04 -3.44
C LEU A 211 -8.59 -10.41 -4.73
N ASN A 212 -8.41 -9.45 -5.66
CA ASN A 212 -7.61 -9.67 -6.86
C ASN A 212 -6.14 -10.00 -6.56
N TYR A 213 -5.63 -9.60 -5.39
CA TYR A 213 -4.24 -9.78 -4.96
C TYR A 213 -4.08 -10.65 -3.71
N GLN A 214 -5.14 -11.30 -3.22
CA GLN A 214 -5.16 -12.00 -1.93
C GLN A 214 -4.01 -13.01 -1.76
N GLU A 215 -3.61 -13.65 -2.86
CA GLU A 215 -2.56 -14.67 -2.87
C GLU A 215 -1.19 -14.09 -2.50
N ALA A 216 -0.95 -12.82 -2.81
CA ALA A 216 0.28 -12.11 -2.47
C ALA A 216 0.38 -11.77 -0.97
N PHE A 217 -0.73 -11.83 -0.24
CA PHE A 217 -0.84 -11.48 1.18
C PHE A 217 -1.15 -12.68 2.06
N LYS A 218 -0.91 -13.92 1.60
CA LYS A 218 -1.21 -15.13 2.39
C LYS A 218 -0.50 -15.17 3.75
N GLU A 219 0.72 -14.66 3.81
CA GLU A 219 1.50 -14.60 5.06
C GLU A 219 1.03 -13.47 5.98
N PHE A 220 0.37 -12.45 5.42
CA PHE A 220 -0.15 -11.27 6.11
C PHE A 220 -1.62 -11.03 5.72
N PRO A 221 -2.52 -11.98 6.06
CA PRO A 221 -3.88 -11.94 5.55
C PRO A 221 -4.66 -10.74 6.08
N PHE A 222 -5.55 -10.22 5.26
CA PHE A 222 -6.56 -9.25 5.68
C PHE A 222 -7.56 -9.93 6.60
N ASP A 223 -7.58 -9.54 7.88
CA ASP A 223 -8.40 -10.16 8.91
C ASP A 223 -9.65 -9.32 9.29
N THR A 224 -10.43 -9.85 10.22
CA THR A 224 -11.63 -9.18 10.76
C THR A 224 -11.32 -7.82 11.38
N SER A 225 -10.19 -7.68 12.08
CA SER A 225 -9.80 -6.42 12.73
C SER A 225 -9.54 -5.33 11.68
N VAL A 226 -8.88 -5.69 10.58
CA VAL A 226 -8.62 -4.77 9.46
C VAL A 226 -9.92 -4.33 8.80
N LEU A 227 -10.85 -5.26 8.58
CA LEU A 227 -12.16 -4.93 8.00
C LEU A 227 -12.92 -3.92 8.87
N ILE A 228 -12.98 -4.15 10.18
CA ILE A 228 -13.65 -3.25 11.12
C ILE A 228 -12.99 -1.88 11.10
N HIS A 229 -11.65 -1.84 11.10
CA HIS A 229 -10.90 -0.59 11.00
C HIS A 229 -11.26 0.18 9.72
N LEU A 230 -11.31 -0.48 8.56
CA LEU A 230 -11.75 0.17 7.32
C LEU A 230 -13.21 0.63 7.37
N ILE A 231 -14.12 -0.14 7.95
CA ILE A 231 -15.51 0.30 8.14
C ILE A 231 -15.58 1.53 9.05
N GLN A 232 -14.76 1.62 10.11
CA GLN A 232 -14.74 2.82 10.95
C GLN A 232 -14.24 4.03 10.15
N ARG A 233 -13.23 3.85 9.30
CA ARG A 233 -12.56 4.94 8.59
C ARG A 233 -13.26 5.43 7.33
N MET A 234 -13.78 4.52 6.52
CA MET A 234 -14.35 4.81 5.20
C MET A 234 -15.83 5.13 5.25
N HIS A 235 -16.47 4.76 6.35
CA HIS A 235 -17.91 4.69 6.51
C HIS A 235 -18.48 5.65 7.59
N PRO A 236 -17.87 6.81 7.93
CA PRO A 236 -18.58 7.91 8.60
C PRO A 236 -19.47 8.75 7.65
N ALA A 237 -19.49 8.45 6.35
CA ALA A 237 -20.24 9.21 5.35
C ALA A 237 -21.70 8.73 5.19
N LYS A 238 -22.64 9.67 5.24
CA LYS A 238 -24.10 9.55 5.03
C LYS A 238 -24.54 8.88 3.70
N GLU A 239 -23.61 8.51 2.82
CA GLU A 239 -23.87 8.10 1.44
C GLU A 239 -23.49 6.66 1.11
N ALA A 240 -23.09 5.88 2.12
CA ALA A 240 -22.79 4.47 1.96
C ALA A 240 -24.02 3.68 1.49
N LYS A 241 -24.14 3.48 0.17
CA LYS A 241 -25.19 2.63 -0.43
C LYS A 241 -25.07 1.15 -0.04
N ASP A 242 -23.87 0.73 0.35
CA ASP A 242 -23.57 -0.66 0.71
C ASP A 242 -23.57 -0.82 2.24
N SER A 243 -24.40 -1.76 2.73
CA SER A 243 -24.40 -2.17 4.14
C SER A 243 -23.07 -2.87 4.47
N PRO A 244 -22.33 -2.44 5.51
CA PRO A 244 -21.13 -3.14 5.98
C PRO A 244 -21.38 -4.60 6.36
N PHE A 245 -22.61 -4.96 6.76
CA PHE A 245 -22.99 -6.34 7.09
C PHE A 245 -23.10 -7.20 5.85
N LYS A 246 -23.77 -6.69 4.80
CA LYS A 246 -23.85 -7.35 3.50
C LYS A 246 -22.47 -7.60 2.94
N LEU A 247 -21.59 -6.59 3.05
CA LEU A 247 -20.22 -6.72 2.58
C LEU A 247 -19.42 -7.72 3.44
N PHE A 248 -19.55 -7.67 4.78
CA PHE A 248 -18.94 -8.65 5.67
C PHE A 248 -19.36 -10.08 5.32
N LEU A 249 -20.66 -10.33 5.16
CA LEU A 249 -21.21 -11.65 4.81
C LEU A 249 -20.71 -12.15 3.45
N GLN A 250 -20.64 -11.26 2.46
CA GLN A 250 -20.06 -11.57 1.16
C GLN A 250 -18.58 -11.95 1.28
N LEU A 251 -17.83 -11.20 2.08
CA LEU A 251 -16.39 -11.41 2.24
C LEU A 251 -16.03 -12.61 3.07
N ASN A 252 -16.82 -12.90 4.11
CA ASN A 252 -16.58 -14.01 5.00
C ASN A 252 -16.57 -15.35 4.24
N LYS A 253 -17.36 -15.46 3.16
CA LYS A 253 -17.35 -16.63 2.26
C LYS A 253 -15.98 -16.86 1.60
N SER A 254 -15.25 -15.81 1.29
CA SER A 254 -13.97 -15.87 0.58
C SER A 254 -12.76 -15.84 1.53
N LEU A 255 -12.84 -15.03 2.60
CA LEU A 255 -11.72 -14.72 3.48
C LEU A 255 -11.74 -15.49 4.80
N LYS A 256 -12.81 -16.24 5.10
CA LYS A 256 -12.99 -16.98 6.37
C LYS A 256 -12.75 -16.08 7.59
N LEU A 257 -13.41 -14.92 7.59
CA LEU A 257 -13.30 -13.94 8.65
C LEU A 257 -13.92 -14.48 9.95
N ASP A 258 -13.32 -14.14 11.09
CA ASP A 258 -13.90 -14.46 12.38
C ASP A 258 -15.21 -13.69 12.58
N THR A 259 -16.31 -14.43 12.59
CA THR A 259 -17.67 -13.89 12.70
C THR A 259 -17.97 -13.43 14.12
N MET A 260 -17.50 -14.16 15.14
CA MET A 260 -17.74 -13.78 16.53
C MET A 260 -16.97 -12.50 16.85
N LEU A 261 -15.69 -12.44 16.47
CA LEU A 261 -14.88 -11.23 16.63
C LEU A 261 -15.47 -10.04 15.89
N PHE A 262 -16.06 -10.27 14.70
CA PHE A 262 -16.75 -9.22 13.96
C PHE A 262 -17.93 -8.67 14.75
N LEU A 263 -18.82 -9.55 15.20
CA LEU A 263 -20.02 -9.17 15.96
C LEU A 263 -19.65 -8.49 17.28
N GLU A 264 -18.63 -8.94 18.00
CA GLU A 264 -18.20 -8.31 19.26
C GLU A 264 -17.66 -6.90 19.05
N ARG A 265 -16.75 -6.71 18.07
CA ARG A 265 -16.07 -5.43 17.87
C ARG A 265 -16.90 -4.42 17.07
N PHE A 266 -17.88 -4.89 16.30
CA PHE A 266 -18.71 -4.01 15.47
C PHE A 266 -19.83 -3.30 16.26
N GLN A 267 -20.17 -3.74 17.47
CA GLN A 267 -21.29 -3.21 18.26
C GLN A 267 -21.33 -1.68 18.37
N SER A 268 -20.17 -1.05 18.62
CA SER A 268 -20.07 0.40 18.78
C SER A 268 -20.42 1.15 17.48
N ILE A 269 -20.02 0.60 16.34
CA ILE A 269 -20.33 1.14 15.01
C ILE A 269 -21.81 0.94 14.72
N PHE A 270 -22.36 -0.23 15.03
CA PHE A 270 -23.78 -0.52 14.88
C PHE A 270 -24.65 0.46 15.66
N THR A 271 -24.41 0.57 16.97
CA THR A 271 -25.17 1.46 17.87
C THR A 271 -25.17 2.90 17.36
N SER A 272 -23.99 3.41 17.02
CA SER A 272 -23.84 4.77 16.51
C SER A 272 -24.69 4.99 15.25
N ARG A 273 -24.74 4.00 14.36
CA ARG A 273 -25.44 4.12 13.08
C ARG A 273 -26.95 3.96 13.16
N VAL A 274 -27.44 3.09 14.05
CA VAL A 274 -28.88 3.00 14.33
C VAL A 274 -29.37 4.34 14.86
N LYS A 275 -28.66 4.96 15.80
CA LYS A 275 -28.98 6.28 16.34
C LYS A 275 -29.13 7.37 15.28
N TYR A 276 -28.39 7.28 14.17
CA TYR A 276 -28.47 8.24 13.06
C TYR A 276 -29.38 7.79 11.90
N ASN A 277 -30.13 6.68 12.03
CA ASN A 277 -30.96 6.10 10.98
C ASN A 277 -30.22 5.85 9.66
N TRP A 278 -28.96 5.41 9.73
CA TRP A 278 -28.16 5.15 8.53
C TRP A 278 -28.32 3.73 7.97
N TYR A 279 -29.01 2.85 8.68
CA TYR A 279 -29.30 1.50 8.23
C TYR A 279 -30.75 1.36 7.79
N ARG A 280 -30.97 0.60 6.72
CA ARG A 280 -32.31 0.11 6.39
C ARG A 280 -32.64 -1.09 7.26
N MET A 281 -33.93 -1.30 7.49
CA MET A 281 -34.43 -2.41 8.30
C MET A 281 -33.94 -3.76 7.78
N GLU A 282 -33.93 -3.94 6.46
CA GLU A 282 -33.49 -5.18 5.82
C GLU A 282 -32.00 -5.45 6.06
N ASP A 283 -31.17 -4.41 6.13
CA ASP A 283 -29.73 -4.54 6.38
C ASP A 283 -29.45 -4.99 7.81
N ILE A 284 -30.24 -4.51 8.77
CA ILE A 284 -30.15 -4.91 10.17
C ILE A 284 -30.70 -6.34 10.33
N ALA A 285 -31.81 -6.66 9.68
CA ALA A 285 -32.39 -8.01 9.75
C ALA A 285 -31.42 -9.07 9.19
N GLU A 286 -30.69 -8.76 8.12
CA GLU A 286 -29.69 -9.65 7.57
C GLU A 286 -28.51 -9.87 8.54
N LEU A 287 -28.09 -8.85 9.29
CA LEU A 287 -27.13 -9.02 10.38
C LEU A 287 -27.64 -10.03 11.42
N PHE A 288 -28.92 -9.99 11.76
CA PHE A 288 -29.49 -10.91 12.75
C PHE A 288 -29.43 -12.38 12.33
N THR A 289 -29.39 -12.67 11.04
CA THR A 289 -29.16 -14.05 10.54
C THR A 289 -27.76 -14.59 10.88
N CYS A 290 -26.83 -13.72 11.28
CA CYS A 290 -25.45 -14.09 11.62
C CYS A 290 -25.29 -14.65 13.04
N PHE A 291 -26.24 -14.39 13.94
CA PHE A 291 -26.21 -14.91 15.31
C PHE A 291 -26.68 -16.37 15.31
N LYS A 292 -25.79 -17.27 14.87
CA LYS A 292 -25.99 -18.73 14.90
C LYS A 292 -25.98 -19.23 16.36
N SER A 293 -27.06 -18.97 17.10
CA SER A 293 -27.30 -19.44 18.48
C SER A 293 -26.59 -18.68 19.61
N ASP A 294 -26.07 -17.47 19.38
CA ASP A 294 -25.60 -16.60 20.46
C ASP A 294 -26.71 -15.62 20.88
N ASP A 295 -27.56 -16.09 21.80
CA ASP A 295 -28.69 -15.33 22.33
C ASP A 295 -28.24 -14.07 23.09
N GLN A 296 -27.06 -14.10 23.70
CA GLN A 296 -26.53 -12.98 24.46
C GLN A 296 -26.12 -11.83 23.54
N LEU A 297 -25.31 -12.11 22.51
CA LEU A 297 -24.92 -11.12 21.51
C LEU A 297 -26.14 -10.64 20.70
N CYS A 298 -27.02 -11.55 20.31
CA CYS A 298 -28.27 -11.19 19.62
C CYS A 298 -29.10 -10.23 20.48
N GLY A 299 -29.30 -10.55 21.76
CA GLY A 299 -30.02 -9.70 22.71
C GLY A 299 -29.38 -8.33 22.91
N GLN A 300 -28.05 -8.25 22.94
CA GLN A 300 -27.32 -6.97 23.02
C GLN A 300 -27.57 -6.10 21.78
N TYR A 301 -27.47 -6.66 20.58
CA TYR A 301 -27.75 -5.95 19.34
C TYR A 301 -29.21 -5.51 19.25
N PHE A 302 -30.15 -6.35 19.68
CA PHE A 302 -31.56 -6.01 19.69
C PHE A 302 -31.87 -4.88 20.69
N ALA A 303 -31.28 -4.91 21.89
CA ALA A 303 -31.41 -3.85 22.88
C ALA A 303 -30.80 -2.51 22.38
N GLN A 304 -29.66 -2.57 21.70
CA GLN A 304 -29.05 -1.39 21.05
C GLN A 304 -29.94 -0.83 19.95
N TYR A 305 -30.60 -1.70 19.16
CA TYR A 305 -31.55 -1.28 18.15
C TYR A 305 -32.79 -0.62 18.76
N SER A 306 -33.45 -1.30 19.71
CA SER A 306 -34.71 -0.86 20.30
C SER A 306 -34.57 0.43 21.13
N SER A 307 -33.39 0.68 21.71
CA SER A 307 -33.10 1.92 22.43
C SER A 307 -32.94 3.15 21.52
N ASN A 308 -32.79 2.95 20.21
CA ASN A 308 -32.56 4.02 19.24
C ASN A 308 -33.63 4.08 18.12
N ALA A 309 -34.60 3.17 18.11
CA ALA A 309 -35.66 3.08 17.11
C ALA A 309 -37.05 3.41 17.70
N SER A 310 -38.01 3.76 16.85
CA SER A 310 -39.40 3.95 17.29
C SER A 310 -40.07 2.60 17.60
N THR A 311 -41.13 2.60 18.42
CA THR A 311 -41.90 1.39 18.74
C THR A 311 -42.40 0.68 17.47
N ASP A 312 -42.87 1.45 16.48
CA ASP A 312 -43.36 0.90 15.20
C ASP A 312 -42.23 0.24 14.42
N ASP A 313 -41.03 0.84 14.37
CA ASP A 313 -39.86 0.26 13.71
C ASP A 313 -39.40 -1.03 14.40
N VAL A 314 -39.43 -1.08 15.73
CA VAL A 314 -39.11 -2.29 16.50
C VAL A 314 -40.10 -3.41 16.18
N TRP A 315 -41.39 -3.11 16.09
CA TRP A 315 -42.41 -4.09 15.75
C TRP A 315 -42.26 -4.61 14.31
N ASN A 316 -42.00 -3.70 13.37
CA ASN A 316 -41.73 -4.04 11.97
C ASN A 316 -40.47 -4.91 11.83
N MET A 317 -39.41 -4.62 12.58
CA MET A 317 -38.19 -5.44 12.63
C MET A 317 -38.51 -6.85 13.13
N PHE A 318 -39.24 -6.98 14.23
CA PHE A 318 -39.63 -8.29 14.78
C PHE A 318 -40.42 -9.12 13.76
N LEU A 319 -41.42 -8.52 13.11
CA LEU A 319 -42.21 -9.18 12.05
C LEU A 319 -41.32 -9.60 10.87
N HIS A 320 -40.34 -8.77 10.50
CA HIS A 320 -39.40 -9.09 9.42
C HIS A 320 -38.49 -10.26 9.80
N LEU A 321 -37.90 -10.24 11.00
CA LEU A 321 -37.03 -11.31 11.52
C LEU A 321 -37.77 -12.65 11.59
N TYR A 322 -39.03 -12.64 12.05
CA TYR A 322 -39.90 -13.81 12.04
C TYR A 322 -40.11 -14.34 10.62
N LYS A 323 -40.40 -13.45 9.66
CA LYS A 323 -40.64 -13.83 8.26
C LYS A 323 -39.41 -14.44 7.59
N ILE A 324 -38.20 -13.99 7.93
CA ILE A 324 -36.95 -14.54 7.38
C ILE A 324 -36.40 -15.73 8.18
N GLY A 325 -37.09 -16.16 9.25
CA GLY A 325 -36.68 -17.30 10.08
C GLY A 325 -35.44 -17.02 10.93
N ALA A 326 -35.11 -15.75 11.20
CA ALA A 326 -33.97 -15.37 12.04
C ALA A 326 -34.28 -15.49 13.54
N ILE A 327 -35.55 -15.53 13.91
CA ILE A 327 -36.03 -15.84 15.26
C ILE A 327 -36.77 -17.18 15.13
N ILE A 328 -36.17 -18.25 15.65
CA ILE A 328 -36.83 -19.56 15.78
C ILE A 328 -37.52 -19.59 17.15
N SER A 329 -38.77 -20.04 17.17
CA SER A 329 -39.57 -20.30 18.36
C SER A 329 -38.88 -21.22 19.36
#